data_AF-A0AAN0LUL5-F1
#
_entry.id   AF-A0AAN0LUL5-F1
#
_cell.length_a   1.000
_cell.length_b   1.000
_cell.length_c   1.000
_cell.angle_alpha   90.00
_cell.angle_beta   90.00
_cell.angle_gamma   90.00
#
_symmetry.space_group_name_H-M   'P 1'
#
loop_
_entity.id
_entity.type
_entity.pdbx_description
1 polymer ?
#
loop_
_entity_poly.entity_id
_entity_poly.type
_entity_poly.pdbx_seq_one_letter_code
_entity_poly.pdbx_strand_id
1 'polypeptide(L)'
;MTKIKINADFHAKAGMNPKIIRVLQGHGCKWCRDVAGEYSYPNVPKDVYRRHERCRCTVDYKTTRGSVQNVHSKKWMNPEEYDKMLLDRRKLGLEKKRTLIPQFSASKEITEKIQTGELSSKYNLQHFEKHSKGTRQYDDYLQARIAKGFGPQGVLTISYDQAQALIDEFSGTGIVLGMKSGFPQSKEDIDFKTIIGSYVYGGKETPTTFGRIHYGKNGAHIVPMKGDKE
;
A
#
# COMPACT_ATOMS: atom_id res chain seq x y z
N MET A 1 -22.04 3.79 -34.87
CA MET A 1 -21.66 4.87 -33.93
C MET A 1 -22.49 4.71 -32.65
N THR A 2 -21.90 4.81 -31.46
CA THR A 2 -22.64 4.69 -30.20
C THR A 2 -23.53 5.93 -29.98
N LYS A 3 -24.77 5.76 -29.50
CA LYS A 3 -25.73 6.86 -29.24
C LYS A 3 -25.16 7.99 -28.35
N ILE A 4 -24.14 7.71 -27.56
CA ILE A 4 -23.48 8.70 -26.70
C ILE A 4 -22.56 9.62 -27.48
N LYS A 5 -21.98 9.17 -28.59
CA LYS A 5 -21.27 10.07 -29.50
C LYS A 5 -22.23 11.13 -30.06
N ILE A 6 -23.45 10.74 -30.39
CA ILE A 6 -24.51 11.64 -30.86
C ILE A 6 -24.89 12.66 -29.79
N ASN A 7 -25.05 12.23 -28.53
CA ASN A 7 -25.36 13.14 -27.42
C ASN A 7 -24.19 14.09 -27.08
N ALA A 8 -22.95 13.60 -27.12
CA ALA A 8 -21.75 14.40 -26.90
C ALA A 8 -21.55 15.42 -28.05
N ASP A 9 -21.79 15.00 -29.30
CA ASP A 9 -21.79 15.88 -30.48
C ASP A 9 -22.86 16.98 -30.36
N PHE A 10 -24.07 16.64 -29.90
CA PHE A 10 -25.15 17.61 -29.69
C PHE A 10 -24.78 18.65 -28.62
N HIS A 11 -24.25 18.21 -27.48
CA HIS A 11 -23.85 19.13 -26.40
C HIS A 11 -22.66 20.01 -26.81
N ALA A 12 -21.65 19.46 -27.48
CA ALA A 12 -20.50 20.24 -27.95
C ALA A 12 -20.90 21.26 -29.02
N LYS A 13 -21.79 20.89 -29.95
CA LYS A 13 -22.36 21.83 -30.94
C LYS A 13 -23.20 22.93 -30.30
N ALA A 14 -23.80 22.67 -29.14
CA ALA A 14 -24.51 23.65 -28.34
C ALA A 14 -23.59 24.52 -27.45
N GLY A 15 -22.26 24.46 -27.66
CA GLY A 15 -21.28 25.26 -26.91
C GLY A 15 -20.98 24.76 -25.50
N MET A 16 -21.43 23.56 -25.14
CA MET A 16 -21.07 22.93 -23.87
C MET A 16 -19.71 22.25 -23.96
N ASN A 17 -19.07 22.06 -22.81
CA ASN A 17 -17.77 21.38 -22.70
C ASN A 17 -17.93 20.02 -22.00
N PRO A 18 -18.51 19.00 -22.66
CA PRO A 18 -18.62 17.68 -22.06
C PRO A 18 -17.28 16.95 -22.07
N LYS A 19 -17.14 16.01 -21.13
CA LYS A 19 -15.93 15.24 -20.92
C LYS A 19 -16.20 13.74 -21.02
N ILE A 20 -15.21 13.01 -21.51
CA ILE A 20 -15.18 11.55 -21.49
C ILE A 20 -14.12 11.12 -20.50
N ILE A 21 -14.51 10.35 -19.50
CA ILE A 21 -13.66 9.93 -18.39
C ILE A 21 -13.55 8.42 -18.41
N ARG A 22 -12.32 7.90 -18.54
CA ARG A 22 -12.05 6.47 -18.44
C ARG A 22 -11.46 6.15 -17.08
N VAL A 23 -12.24 5.43 -16.26
CA VAL A 23 -11.90 5.09 -14.88
C VAL A 23 -11.48 3.63 -14.79
N LEU A 24 -10.29 3.40 -14.24
CA LEU A 24 -9.79 2.06 -13.96
C LEU A 24 -10.57 1.39 -12.82
N GLN A 25 -10.69 0.07 -12.90
CA GLN A 25 -11.06 -0.76 -11.76
C GLN A 25 -9.80 -1.46 -11.24
N GLY A 26 -9.41 -1.16 -10.00
CA GLY A 26 -8.17 -1.69 -9.42
C GLY A 26 -6.92 -1.26 -10.21
N HIS A 27 -5.98 -2.18 -10.45
CA HIS A 27 -4.72 -1.88 -11.14
C HIS A 27 -4.81 -1.84 -12.68
N GLY A 28 -5.90 -2.32 -13.29
CA GLY A 28 -6.06 -2.44 -14.74
C GLY A 28 -4.98 -3.31 -15.43
N CYS A 29 -5.20 -3.69 -16.70
CA CYS A 29 -4.10 -4.20 -17.52
C CYS A 29 -3.26 -3.04 -18.08
N LYS A 30 -2.11 -3.34 -18.69
CA LYS A 30 -1.21 -2.34 -19.29
C LYS A 30 -1.97 -1.37 -20.22
N TRP A 31 -2.66 -1.90 -21.23
CA TRP A 31 -3.41 -1.07 -22.18
C TRP A 31 -4.47 -0.20 -21.51
N CYS A 32 -5.24 -0.73 -20.55
CA CYS A 32 -6.24 0.07 -19.85
C CYS A 32 -5.62 1.27 -19.10
N ARG A 33 -4.43 1.10 -18.52
CA ARG A 33 -3.71 2.19 -17.84
C ARG A 33 -3.27 3.25 -18.84
N ASP A 34 -2.77 2.83 -19.99
CA ASP A 34 -2.24 3.74 -21.02
C ASP A 34 -3.35 4.63 -21.62
N VAL A 35 -4.59 4.14 -21.70
CA VAL A 35 -5.74 4.91 -22.22
C VAL A 35 -6.64 5.52 -21.12
N ALA A 36 -6.36 5.27 -19.84
CA ALA A 36 -7.14 5.83 -18.75
C ALA A 36 -6.88 7.33 -18.59
N GLY A 37 -7.91 8.11 -18.30
CA GLY A 37 -7.79 9.55 -18.21
C GLY A 37 -9.09 10.29 -18.51
N GLU A 38 -9.00 11.60 -18.45
CA GLU A 38 -10.08 12.54 -18.76
C GLU A 38 -9.78 13.21 -20.10
N TYR A 39 -10.79 13.25 -20.97
CA TYR A 39 -10.68 13.76 -22.33
C TYR A 39 -11.78 14.78 -22.61
N SER A 40 -11.38 15.92 -23.16
CA SER A 40 -12.32 16.96 -23.59
C SER A 40 -12.88 16.62 -24.96
N TYR A 41 -14.21 16.56 -25.07
CA TYR A 41 -14.88 16.30 -26.34
C TYR A 41 -14.79 17.55 -27.24
N PRO A 42 -14.63 17.44 -28.58
CA PRO A 42 -14.63 16.21 -29.39
C PRO A 42 -13.28 15.50 -29.53
N ASN A 43 -12.22 16.02 -28.90
CA ASN A 43 -10.85 15.53 -29.03
C ASN A 43 -10.58 14.26 -28.19
N VAL A 44 -11.34 13.20 -28.46
CA VAL A 44 -11.27 11.92 -27.73
C VAL A 44 -10.81 10.80 -28.67
N PRO A 45 -9.65 10.16 -28.40
CA PRO A 45 -9.19 9.04 -29.20
C PRO A 45 -10.21 7.90 -29.24
N LYS A 46 -10.35 7.24 -30.40
CA LYS A 46 -11.32 6.15 -30.57
C LYS A 46 -11.14 5.01 -29.58
N ASP A 47 -9.89 4.73 -29.18
CA ASP A 47 -9.55 3.65 -28.25
C ASP A 47 -10.06 3.88 -26.83
N VAL A 48 -10.32 5.14 -26.44
CA VAL A 48 -10.91 5.47 -25.13
C VAL A 48 -12.28 4.82 -24.96
N TYR A 49 -13.02 4.61 -26.04
CA TYR A 49 -14.34 3.98 -26.03
C TYR A 49 -14.29 2.44 -26.10
N ARG A 50 -13.13 1.84 -26.32
CA ARG A 50 -12.99 0.38 -26.45
C ARG A 50 -12.78 -0.27 -25.09
N ARG A 51 -13.16 -1.53 -24.92
CA ARG A 51 -12.92 -2.31 -23.69
C ARG A 51 -12.68 -3.77 -24.03
N HIS A 52 -11.86 -4.44 -23.22
CA HIS A 52 -11.72 -5.89 -23.32
C HIS A 52 -13.02 -6.59 -22.94
N GLU A 53 -13.15 -7.81 -23.44
CA GLU A 53 -14.12 -8.75 -22.95
C GLU A 53 -13.93 -8.96 -21.44
N ARG A 54 -15.00 -8.83 -20.65
CA ARG A 54 -15.00 -8.90 -19.16
C ARG A 54 -14.17 -7.83 -18.43
N CYS A 55 -13.73 -6.77 -19.09
CA CYS A 55 -13.08 -5.65 -18.40
C CYS A 55 -14.07 -4.94 -17.46
N ARG A 56 -13.68 -4.64 -16.21
CA ARG A 56 -14.52 -3.90 -15.25
C ARG A 56 -14.28 -2.38 -15.24
N CYS A 57 -13.34 -1.88 -16.04
CA CYS A 57 -13.13 -0.43 -16.18
C CYS A 57 -14.36 0.23 -16.81
N THR A 58 -14.59 1.50 -16.50
CA THR A 58 -15.70 2.27 -17.08
C THR A 58 -15.20 3.38 -17.98
N VAL A 59 -16.07 3.74 -18.91
CA VAL A 59 -15.97 4.93 -19.73
C VAL A 59 -17.25 5.69 -19.46
N ASP A 60 -17.12 6.92 -19.00
CA ASP A 60 -18.21 7.71 -18.45
C ASP A 60 -18.25 9.07 -19.17
N TYR A 61 -19.44 9.48 -19.57
CA TYR A 61 -19.73 10.76 -20.20
C TYR A 61 -20.21 11.74 -19.15
N LYS A 62 -19.46 12.82 -18.90
CA LYS A 62 -19.80 13.86 -17.93
C LYS A 62 -20.27 15.11 -18.66
N THR A 63 -21.47 15.57 -18.34
CA THR A 63 -22.03 16.82 -18.84
C THR A 63 -21.44 18.02 -18.09
N THR A 64 -21.58 19.22 -18.64
CA THR A 64 -21.15 20.47 -17.98
C THR A 64 -21.88 20.72 -16.65
N ARG A 65 -23.11 20.19 -16.50
CA ARG A 65 -23.89 20.26 -15.24
C ARG A 65 -23.54 19.15 -14.24
N GLY A 66 -22.57 18.31 -14.55
CA GLY A 66 -22.05 17.30 -13.63
C GLY A 66 -22.74 15.94 -13.69
N SER A 67 -23.92 15.81 -14.31
CA SER A 67 -24.56 14.49 -14.52
C SER A 67 -23.65 13.59 -15.36
N VAL A 68 -23.56 12.32 -14.97
CA VAL A 68 -22.68 11.34 -15.59
C VAL A 68 -23.46 10.16 -16.15
N GLN A 69 -23.14 9.75 -17.38
CA GLN A 69 -23.70 8.55 -17.99
C GLN A 69 -22.61 7.56 -18.36
N ASN A 70 -22.76 6.30 -17.98
CA ASN A 70 -21.83 5.27 -18.44
C ASN A 70 -22.00 4.98 -19.94
N VAL A 71 -20.88 4.96 -20.68
CA VAL A 71 -20.91 4.85 -22.15
C VAL A 71 -21.46 3.51 -22.64
N HIS A 72 -21.24 2.43 -21.88
CA HIS A 72 -21.60 1.08 -22.30
C HIS A 72 -22.93 0.62 -21.70
N SER A 73 -23.11 0.80 -20.39
CA SER A 73 -24.33 0.38 -19.68
C SER A 73 -25.48 1.38 -19.81
N LYS A 74 -25.18 2.62 -20.22
CA LYS A 74 -26.13 3.73 -20.37
C LYS A 74 -26.80 4.20 -19.06
N LYS A 75 -26.36 3.67 -17.92
CA LYS A 75 -26.84 4.08 -16.60
C LYS A 75 -26.40 5.52 -16.31
N TRP A 76 -27.32 6.32 -15.80
CA TRP A 76 -27.08 7.67 -15.31
C TRP A 76 -26.76 7.66 -13.82
N MET A 77 -25.92 8.60 -13.42
CA MET A 77 -25.58 8.89 -12.03
C MET A 77 -25.59 10.39 -11.83
N ASN A 78 -26.03 10.82 -10.65
CA ASN A 78 -25.84 12.20 -10.22
C ASN A 78 -24.37 12.42 -9.77
N PRO A 79 -23.93 13.68 -9.56
CA PRO A 79 -22.55 13.97 -9.16
C PRO A 79 -22.12 13.25 -7.87
N GLU A 80 -22.97 13.21 -6.85
CA GLU A 80 -22.65 12.62 -5.54
C GLU A 80 -22.47 11.10 -5.62
N GLU A 81 -23.36 10.41 -6.33
CA GLU A 81 -23.27 8.98 -6.62
C GLU A 81 -22.00 8.64 -7.41
N TYR A 82 -21.65 9.50 -8.38
CA TYR A 82 -20.45 9.33 -9.18
C TYR A 82 -19.19 9.50 -8.34
N ASP A 83 -19.13 10.53 -7.49
CA ASP A 83 -18.00 10.77 -6.59
C ASP A 83 -17.83 9.63 -5.59
N LYS A 84 -18.94 9.11 -5.02
CA LYS A 84 -18.92 7.91 -4.18
C LYS A 84 -18.36 6.70 -4.93
N MET A 85 -18.80 6.46 -6.16
CA MET A 85 -18.27 5.37 -7.00
C MET A 85 -16.76 5.52 -7.26
N LEU A 86 -16.28 6.74 -7.55
CA LEU A 86 -14.86 7.02 -7.75
C LEU A 86 -14.04 6.75 -6.48
N LEU A 87 -14.56 7.14 -5.31
CA LEU A 87 -13.95 6.88 -4.02
C LEU A 87 -13.85 5.37 -3.73
N ASP A 88 -14.93 4.61 -3.95
CA ASP A 88 -14.94 3.16 -3.74
C ASP A 88 -13.95 2.44 -4.67
N ARG A 89 -13.81 2.90 -5.91
CA ARG A 89 -12.80 2.38 -6.85
C ARG A 89 -11.37 2.72 -6.46
N ARG A 90 -11.14 3.90 -5.87
CA ARG A 90 -9.84 4.32 -5.33
C ARG A 90 -9.49 3.51 -4.07
N LYS A 91 -10.47 3.20 -3.21
CA LYS A 91 -10.31 2.31 -2.05
C LYS A 91 -9.89 0.90 -2.47
N LEU A 92 -10.40 0.35 -3.57
CA LEU A 92 -9.94 -0.96 -4.09
C LEU A 92 -8.47 -0.97 -4.57
N GLY A 93 -7.83 0.19 -4.72
CA GLY A 93 -6.39 0.32 -4.97
C GLY A 93 -5.55 0.63 -3.72
N LEU A 94 -6.17 1.17 -2.66
CA LEU A 94 -5.52 1.59 -1.40
C LEU A 94 -5.80 0.64 -0.22
N GLU A 95 -6.85 -0.19 -0.28
CA GLU A 95 -7.15 -1.27 0.67
C GLU A 95 -6.46 -2.57 0.27
N LYS A 96 -5.14 -2.50 0.11
CA LYS A 96 -4.32 -3.59 0.64
C LYS A 96 -3.93 -3.20 2.06
N LYS A 97 -4.93 -2.96 2.92
CA LYS A 97 -4.67 -3.07 4.36
C LYS A 97 -4.24 -4.51 4.56
N ARG A 98 -3.02 -4.70 5.08
CA ARG A 98 -2.62 -5.99 5.64
C ARG A 98 -3.75 -6.38 6.60
N THR A 99 -4.44 -7.48 6.33
CA THR A 99 -5.44 -8.00 7.24
C THR A 99 -4.71 -8.29 8.54
N LEU A 100 -5.08 -7.57 9.61
CA LEU A 100 -4.59 -7.87 10.95
C LEU A 100 -5.24 -9.20 11.34
N ILE A 101 -4.42 -10.22 11.57
CA ILE A 101 -4.93 -11.51 12.05
C ILE A 101 -5.09 -11.36 13.57
N PRO A 102 -6.20 -11.82 14.17
CA PRO A 102 -6.38 -11.77 15.61
C PRO A 102 -5.16 -12.33 16.36
N GLN A 103 -4.72 -11.61 17.38
CA GLN A 103 -3.45 -11.81 18.09
C GLN A 103 -3.21 -13.26 18.53
N PHE A 104 -4.27 -13.96 18.97
CA PHE A 104 -4.16 -15.30 19.55
C PHE A 104 -3.88 -16.45 18.56
N SER A 105 -4.31 -16.36 17.29
CA SER A 105 -4.13 -17.49 16.35
C SER A 105 -2.84 -17.38 15.54
N ALA A 106 -2.44 -16.18 15.14
CA ALA A 106 -1.28 -16.00 14.27
C ALA A 106 0.05 -15.95 15.03
N SER A 107 0.06 -15.46 16.26
CA SER A 107 1.27 -15.44 17.08
C SER A 107 1.67 -16.87 17.48
N LYS A 108 0.67 -17.73 17.71
CA LYS A 108 0.86 -19.18 17.89
C LYS A 108 1.59 -19.83 16.71
N GLU A 109 1.27 -19.46 15.48
CA GLU A 109 1.95 -20.00 14.30
C GLU A 109 3.42 -19.56 14.22
N ILE A 110 3.75 -18.33 14.62
CA ILE A 110 5.15 -17.89 14.73
C ILE A 110 5.87 -18.70 15.81
N THR A 111 5.26 -18.86 17.00
CA THR A 111 5.83 -19.64 18.10
C THR A 111 6.05 -21.10 17.69
N GLU A 112 5.08 -21.74 17.05
CA GLU A 112 5.19 -23.10 16.52
C GLU A 112 6.33 -23.20 15.50
N LYS A 113 6.44 -22.25 14.56
CA LYS A 113 7.50 -22.24 13.55
C LYS A 113 8.90 -21.99 14.12
N ILE A 114 9.01 -21.25 15.21
CA ILE A 114 10.27 -21.10 15.95
C ILE A 114 10.62 -22.42 16.64
N GLN A 115 9.65 -23.07 17.29
CA GLN A 115 9.84 -24.36 17.96
C GLN A 115 10.22 -25.49 16.99
N THR A 116 9.62 -25.53 15.79
CA THR A 116 9.97 -26.51 14.75
C THR A 116 11.27 -26.18 14.01
N GLY A 117 11.85 -24.99 14.24
CA GLY A 117 13.07 -24.53 13.57
C GLY A 117 12.87 -24.05 12.13
N GLU A 118 11.63 -23.88 11.67
CA GLU A 118 11.35 -23.21 10.39
C GLU A 118 11.76 -21.73 10.43
N LEU A 119 11.61 -21.08 11.58
CA LEU A 119 12.01 -19.71 11.84
C LEU A 119 13.06 -19.66 12.95
N SER A 120 13.95 -18.67 12.86
CA SER A 120 14.94 -18.42 13.89
C SER A 120 14.64 -17.11 14.62
N SER A 121 14.61 -17.16 15.95
CA SER A 121 14.56 -16.00 16.85
C SER A 121 15.94 -15.40 17.13
N LYS A 122 17.02 -15.99 16.60
CA LYS A 122 18.38 -15.44 16.77
C LYS A 122 18.51 -14.16 15.96
N TYR A 123 18.90 -13.06 16.60
CA TYR A 123 19.13 -11.80 15.92
C TYR A 123 20.25 -11.97 14.88
N ASN A 124 19.98 -11.54 13.66
CA ASN A 124 20.98 -11.42 12.63
C ASN A 124 21.85 -10.14 12.79
N LEU A 125 23.12 -10.30 13.14
CA LEU A 125 24.07 -9.19 13.35
C LEU A 125 24.14 -8.21 12.18
N GLN A 126 24.23 -8.71 10.93
CA GLN A 126 24.30 -7.85 9.76
C GLN A 126 23.05 -6.98 9.57
N HIS A 127 21.88 -7.48 9.97
CA HIS A 127 20.65 -6.68 9.96
C HIS A 127 20.57 -5.70 11.13
N PHE A 128 21.09 -6.06 12.30
CA PHE A 128 21.24 -5.13 13.43
C PHE A 128 22.11 -3.94 13.03
N GLU A 129 23.27 -4.19 12.42
CA GLU A 129 24.23 -3.15 12.02
C GLU A 129 23.61 -2.15 11.04
N LYS A 130 22.72 -2.58 10.11
CA LYS A 130 22.00 -1.65 9.21
C LYS A 130 21.19 -0.58 9.94
N HIS A 131 20.83 -0.82 11.20
CA HIS A 131 20.08 0.08 12.07
C HIS A 131 20.94 0.68 13.20
N SER A 132 22.23 0.38 13.27
CA SER A 132 23.15 0.91 14.28
C SER A 132 24.06 2.00 13.68
N LYS A 133 23.89 3.25 14.12
CA LYS A 133 24.69 4.39 13.65
C LYS A 133 26.18 4.16 13.94
N GLY A 134 27.04 4.54 12.99
CA GLY A 134 28.49 4.39 13.11
C GLY A 134 29.04 3.04 12.62
N THR A 135 28.18 2.14 12.12
CA THR A 135 28.62 0.93 11.42
C THR A 135 28.67 1.16 9.92
N ARG A 136 29.57 0.44 9.23
CA ARG A 136 29.67 0.49 7.76
C ARG A 136 28.35 0.09 7.09
N GLN A 137 27.66 -0.90 7.64
CA GLN A 137 26.40 -1.44 7.12
C GLN A 137 25.28 -0.39 7.19
N TYR A 138 25.28 0.46 8.22
CA TYR A 138 24.36 1.59 8.33
C TYR A 138 24.59 2.58 7.20
N ASP A 139 25.85 2.98 6.97
CA ASP A 139 26.21 3.95 5.94
C ASP A 139 25.91 3.42 4.54
N ASP A 140 26.31 2.18 4.25
CA ASP A 140 26.05 1.52 2.96
C ASP A 140 24.54 1.42 2.70
N TYR A 141 23.74 1.09 3.73
CA TYR A 141 22.29 1.00 3.60
C TYR A 141 21.63 2.37 3.43
N LEU A 142 22.12 3.40 4.12
CA LEU A 142 21.66 4.77 3.98
C LEU A 142 21.88 5.28 2.55
N GLN A 143 23.10 5.11 2.01
CA GLN A 143 23.44 5.51 0.64
C GLN A 143 22.55 4.79 -0.39
N ALA A 144 22.35 3.48 -0.22
CA ALA A 144 21.50 2.71 -1.12
C ALA A 144 20.02 3.13 -1.07
N ARG A 145 19.53 3.61 0.08
CA ARG A 145 18.16 4.15 0.23
C ARG A 145 18.03 5.51 -0.44
N ILE A 146 18.99 6.42 -0.21
CA ILE A 146 19.01 7.76 -0.81
C ILE A 146 19.08 7.67 -2.33
N ALA A 147 19.94 6.79 -2.88
CA ALA A 147 20.06 6.57 -4.32
C ALA A 147 18.74 6.09 -4.96
N LYS A 148 17.86 5.46 -4.18
CA LYS A 148 16.52 5.00 -4.61
C LYS A 148 15.42 6.03 -4.34
N GLY A 149 15.76 7.22 -3.85
CA GLY A 149 14.80 8.26 -3.50
C GLY A 149 14.06 8.02 -2.17
N PHE A 150 14.56 7.12 -1.32
CA PHE A 150 14.04 6.91 0.04
C PHE A 150 14.83 7.73 1.06
N GLY A 151 14.16 8.12 2.14
CA GLY A 151 14.81 8.71 3.31
C GLY A 151 15.62 7.70 4.13
N PRO A 152 16.33 8.19 5.17
CA PRO A 152 17.12 7.35 6.07
C PRO A 152 16.27 6.25 6.72
N GLN A 153 16.94 5.17 7.12
CA GLN A 153 16.35 4.08 7.87
C GLN A 153 16.11 4.45 9.33
N GLY A 154 15.22 3.71 9.99
CA GLY A 154 15.10 3.75 11.45
C GLY A 154 16.42 3.36 12.13
N VAL A 155 16.62 3.86 13.35
CA VAL A 155 17.87 3.72 14.11
C VAL A 155 17.54 2.99 15.40
N LEU A 156 18.27 1.91 15.70
CA LEU A 156 18.24 1.27 17.01
C LEU A 156 19.23 1.99 17.93
N THR A 157 18.79 2.29 19.14
CA THR A 157 19.63 2.89 20.21
C THR A 157 20.03 1.88 21.27
N ILE A 158 19.49 0.66 21.19
CA ILE A 158 19.78 -0.46 22.08
C ILE A 158 20.95 -1.29 21.56
N SER A 159 21.64 -2.00 22.46
CA SER A 159 22.70 -2.93 22.09
C SER A 159 22.17 -4.18 21.39
N TYR A 160 23.06 -4.93 20.74
CA TYR A 160 22.71 -6.21 20.12
C TYR A 160 22.09 -7.18 21.13
N ASP A 161 22.68 -7.29 22.34
CA ASP A 161 22.19 -8.20 23.38
C ASP A 161 20.82 -7.77 23.92
N GLN A 162 20.61 -6.46 24.12
CA GLN A 162 19.30 -5.92 24.48
C GLN A 162 18.27 -6.23 23.40
N ALA A 163 18.65 -6.11 22.13
CA ALA A 163 17.77 -6.37 21.02
C ALA A 163 17.45 -7.87 20.89
N GLN A 164 18.40 -8.77 21.18
CA GLN A 164 18.17 -10.22 21.28
C GLN A 164 17.20 -10.54 22.41
N ALA A 165 17.42 -9.97 23.60
CA ALA A 165 16.54 -10.19 24.75
C ALA A 165 15.08 -9.76 24.46
N LEU A 166 14.89 -8.65 23.74
CA LEU A 166 13.55 -8.22 23.31
C LEU A 166 12.91 -9.20 22.31
N ILE A 167 13.69 -9.82 21.41
CA ILE A 167 13.15 -10.88 20.55
C ILE A 167 12.74 -12.07 21.40
N ASP A 168 13.59 -12.51 22.32
CA ASP A 168 13.30 -13.69 23.16
C ASP A 168 12.06 -13.49 24.04
N GLU A 169 11.87 -12.27 24.57
CA GLU A 169 10.74 -11.92 25.43
C GLU A 169 9.43 -11.73 24.66
N PHE A 170 9.46 -11.05 23.50
CA PHE A 170 8.25 -10.62 22.81
C PHE A 170 7.88 -11.46 21.58
N SER A 171 8.72 -12.42 21.17
CA SER A 171 8.41 -13.30 20.03
C SER A 171 7.05 -13.99 20.20
N GLY A 172 6.18 -13.86 19.21
CA GLY A 172 4.86 -14.50 19.25
C GLY A 172 3.87 -13.82 20.21
N THR A 173 4.10 -12.55 20.56
CA THR A 173 3.15 -11.72 21.32
C THR A 173 2.53 -10.59 20.49
N GLY A 174 3.12 -10.31 19.33
CA GLY A 174 2.79 -9.17 18.49
C GLY A 174 1.58 -9.38 17.58
N ILE A 175 1.24 -8.32 16.84
CA ILE A 175 0.21 -8.38 15.81
C ILE A 175 0.85 -8.88 14.52
N VAL A 176 0.50 -10.11 14.13
CA VAL A 176 1.01 -10.73 12.92
C VAL A 176 0.29 -10.18 11.69
N LEU A 177 1.08 -9.84 10.69
CA LEU A 177 0.57 -9.24 9.46
C LEU A 177 0.17 -10.33 8.46
N GLY A 178 -1.08 -10.34 7.99
CA GLY A 178 -1.52 -11.27 6.95
C GLY A 178 -0.86 -11.02 5.59
N MET A 179 -0.59 -12.10 4.85
CA MET A 179 -0.39 -12.08 3.40
C MET A 179 -1.74 -11.85 2.70
N LYS A 180 -1.68 -11.44 1.42
CA LYS A 180 -2.88 -11.27 0.58
C LYS A 180 -3.68 -12.58 0.39
N SER A 181 -3.05 -13.72 0.64
CA SER A 181 -3.62 -15.07 0.56
C SER A 181 -4.31 -15.54 1.84
N GLY A 182 -4.30 -14.73 2.91
CA GLY A 182 -4.89 -15.10 4.21
C GLY A 182 -3.95 -15.84 5.16
N PHE A 183 -2.74 -16.21 4.72
CA PHE A 183 -1.71 -16.81 5.58
C PHE A 183 -0.94 -15.73 6.36
N PRO A 184 -0.53 -15.97 7.61
CA PRO A 184 0.30 -15.02 8.34
C PRO A 184 1.69 -14.88 7.71
N GLN A 185 2.21 -13.65 7.72
CA GLN A 185 3.62 -13.41 7.45
C GLN A 185 4.43 -13.80 8.67
N SER A 186 5.69 -14.19 8.45
CA SER A 186 6.70 -14.35 9.50
C SER A 186 7.19 -12.99 10.00
N LYS A 187 6.26 -12.09 10.31
CA LYS A 187 6.50 -10.72 10.77
C LYS A 187 5.41 -10.30 11.73
N GLU A 188 5.81 -9.66 12.82
CA GLU A 188 4.89 -9.17 13.84
C GLU A 188 5.24 -7.74 14.26
N ASP A 189 4.21 -6.96 14.52
CA ASP A 189 4.32 -5.60 15.04
C ASP A 189 4.14 -5.66 16.56
N ILE A 190 5.13 -5.15 17.30
CA ILE A 190 5.22 -5.24 18.76
C ILE A 190 5.42 -3.85 19.35
N ASP A 191 4.77 -3.61 20.48
CA ASP A 191 5.12 -2.54 21.42
C ASP A 191 6.00 -3.14 22.52
N PHE A 192 7.31 -2.88 22.44
CA PHE A 192 8.33 -3.44 23.34
C PHE A 192 8.32 -2.83 24.75
N LYS A 193 7.41 -1.87 25.02
CA LYS A 193 7.25 -1.18 26.32
C LYS A 193 8.45 -0.35 26.79
N THR A 194 9.57 -0.43 26.07
CA THR A 194 10.78 0.37 26.25
C THR A 194 11.18 1.03 24.94
N ILE A 195 11.94 2.12 25.01
CA ILE A 195 12.45 2.80 23.82
C ILE A 195 13.51 1.92 23.17
N ILE A 196 13.24 1.45 21.96
CA ILE A 196 14.15 0.59 21.20
C ILE A 196 15.06 1.38 20.25
N GLY A 197 14.66 2.61 19.93
CA GLY A 197 15.30 3.40 18.89
C GLY A 197 14.45 4.58 18.44
N SER A 198 14.76 5.08 17.24
CA SER A 198 14.03 6.16 16.58
C SER A 198 13.51 5.72 15.21
N TYR A 199 12.25 6.03 14.93
CA TYR A 199 11.70 5.93 13.58
C TYR A 199 11.97 7.23 12.83
N VAL A 200 12.20 7.16 11.51
CA VAL A 200 12.45 8.36 10.69
C VAL A 200 11.33 8.56 9.68
N TYR A 201 10.66 9.70 9.77
CA TYR A 201 9.61 10.11 8.83
C TYR A 201 9.76 11.59 8.50
N GLY A 202 9.70 11.94 7.21
CA GLY A 202 9.88 13.33 6.77
C GLY A 202 11.23 13.95 7.16
N GLY A 203 12.26 13.13 7.40
CA GLY A 203 13.58 13.58 7.87
C GLY A 203 13.68 13.81 9.37
N LYS A 204 12.60 13.63 10.14
CA LYS A 204 12.58 13.75 11.60
C LYS A 204 12.74 12.38 12.26
N GLU A 205 13.71 12.27 13.17
CA GLU A 205 13.86 11.11 14.05
C GLU A 205 12.95 11.29 15.27
N THR A 206 12.09 10.30 15.54
CA THR A 206 11.21 10.30 16.70
C THR A 206 11.43 9.01 17.49
N PRO A 207 11.69 9.08 18.81
CA PRO A 207 11.84 7.89 19.65
C PRO A 207 10.60 6.99 19.58
N THR A 208 10.80 5.67 19.65
CA THR A 208 9.71 4.70 19.56
C THR A 208 9.92 3.48 20.46
N THR A 209 8.82 3.01 21.03
CA THR A 209 8.72 1.68 21.68
C THR A 209 8.20 0.62 20.71
N PHE A 210 7.74 1.03 19.53
CA PHE A 210 7.16 0.14 18.54
C PHE A 210 8.21 -0.31 17.54
N GLY A 211 8.23 -1.60 17.25
CA GLY A 211 9.03 -2.15 16.18
C GLY A 211 8.40 -3.38 15.55
N ARG A 212 8.92 -3.74 14.38
CA ARG A 212 8.54 -4.98 13.69
C ARG A 212 9.64 -5.99 13.84
N ILE A 213 9.31 -7.18 14.32
CA ILE A 213 10.22 -8.32 14.22
C ILE A 213 9.98 -8.99 12.86
N HIS A 214 11.06 -9.17 12.12
CA HIS A 214 11.09 -9.93 10.88
C HIS A 214 11.78 -11.26 11.14
N TYR A 215 11.09 -12.37 10.95
CA TYR A 215 11.66 -13.71 11.07
C TYR A 215 12.05 -14.28 9.71
N GLY A 216 13.14 -15.02 9.70
CA GLY A 216 13.55 -15.89 8.60
C GLY A 216 14.28 -17.10 9.12
N LYS A 217 14.62 -18.02 8.21
CA LYS A 217 15.36 -19.25 8.53
C LYS A 217 16.73 -18.98 9.17
N ASN A 218 17.38 -17.88 8.76
CA ASN A 218 18.76 -17.55 9.16
C ASN A 218 18.84 -16.43 10.22
N GLY A 219 17.72 -16.16 10.89
CA GLY A 219 17.65 -15.20 11.99
C GLY A 219 16.52 -14.20 11.86
N ALA A 220 16.37 -13.43 12.92
CA ALA A 220 15.39 -12.35 13.07
C ALA A 220 16.06 -10.98 13.06
N HIS A 221 15.29 -9.92 12.83
CA HIS A 221 15.73 -8.55 13.08
C HIS A 221 14.57 -7.63 13.44
N ILE A 222 14.88 -6.57 14.19
CA ILE A 222 13.94 -5.54 14.62
C ILE A 222 14.09 -4.30 13.74
N VAL A 223 12.97 -3.78 13.26
CA VAL A 223 12.91 -2.49 12.57
C VAL A 223 12.08 -1.52 13.41
N PRO A 224 12.63 -0.37 13.87
CA PRO A 224 11.86 0.67 14.54
C PRO A 224 10.75 1.21 13.64
N MET A 225 9.55 1.42 14.19
CA MET A 225 8.38 1.88 13.44
C MET A 225 7.67 3.06 14.12
N LYS A 226 6.86 3.77 13.33
CA LYS A 226 5.90 4.73 13.88
C LYS A 226 4.92 3.97 14.79
N GLY A 227 4.80 4.39 16.04
CA GLY A 227 3.76 3.88 16.94
C GLY A 227 2.38 4.41 16.57
N ASP A 228 1.33 3.65 16.86
CA ASP A 228 -0.06 4.04 16.59
C ASP A 228 -0.60 5.15 17.52
N LYS A 229 0.24 5.69 18.42
CA LYS A 229 -0.16 6.68 19.45
C LYS A 229 0.20 8.15 19.12
N GLU A 230 0.23 8.51 17.83
CA GLU A 230 0.25 9.92 17.39
C GLU A 230 -0.84 10.21 16.36
#